data_AF-A0A1F7BLM2-F1
#
_entry.id   AF-A0A1F7BLM2-F1
#
_cell.length_a   1.000
_cell.length_b   1.000
_cell.length_c   1.000
_cell.angle_alpha   90.00
_cell.angle_beta   90.00
_cell.angle_gamma   90.00
#
_symmetry.space_group_name_H-M   'P 1'
#
loop_
_entity.id
_entity.type
_entity.pdbx_description
1 polymer ?
#
loop_
_entity_poly.entity_id
_entity_poly.type
_entity_poly.pdbx_seq_one_letter_code
_entity_poly.pdbx_strand_id
1 'polypeptide(L)'
;MSRNNTLNENRHHNVPTSRGGMGHESNLSIVNEKRHTKFHEWSWNRPPCTLLRRIALHATGLEGSHALPPSALDDLILALHRTNWEDNYESDAVIWTSRTPGEADRVQYFTKLHLYAELMDVQQTIGALLFGQRYPTEKTIEGNIEDDIDNLFRLNDVLRFFHTRSPYVAMENFLTEKHHDDLSWVKAFREDVRQDLMEILSHAKPISLDDRQRRQTAEVLNHHQCYLLGQMLREIDRV
;
A
#
# COMPACT_ATOMS: atom_id res chain seq x y z
N MET A 1 -29.58 11.78 31.06
CA MET A 1 -29.30 12.55 29.83
C MET A 1 -28.31 11.74 29.00
N SER A 2 -28.80 11.03 27.98
CA SER A 2 -27.97 10.25 27.05
C SER A 2 -27.21 11.23 26.15
N ARG A 3 -25.88 11.22 26.19
CA ARG A 3 -25.07 11.92 25.18
C ARG A 3 -25.12 11.07 23.91
N ASN A 4 -26.06 11.39 23.02
CA ASN A 4 -25.96 10.98 21.62
C ASN A 4 -24.76 11.72 21.00
N ASN A 5 -23.55 11.16 21.20
CA ASN A 5 -22.48 11.38 20.25
C ASN A 5 -22.87 10.59 19.00
N THR A 6 -23.67 11.19 18.12
CA THR A 6 -23.69 10.77 16.71
C THR A 6 -22.26 10.90 16.22
N LEU A 7 -21.53 9.79 16.17
CA LEU A 7 -20.26 9.72 15.47
C LEU A 7 -20.59 10.12 14.02
N ASN A 8 -19.98 11.20 13.53
CA ASN A 8 -20.08 11.50 12.10
C ASN A 8 -19.44 10.34 11.33
N GLU A 9 -20.24 9.70 10.49
CA GLU A 9 -19.85 8.54 9.68
C GLU A 9 -19.77 8.95 8.22
N ASN A 10 -18.81 8.38 7.50
CA ASN A 10 -18.58 8.60 6.08
C ASN A 10 -18.51 7.26 5.35
N ARG A 11 -18.99 7.25 4.09
CA ARG A 11 -18.76 6.12 3.17
C ARG A 11 -17.39 6.28 2.52
N HIS A 12 -16.50 5.35 2.81
CA HIS A 12 -15.15 5.26 2.26
C HIS A 12 -15.13 4.28 1.09
N HIS A 13 -14.57 4.71 -0.04
CA HIS A 13 -14.24 3.80 -1.15
C HIS A 13 -12.90 3.13 -0.85
N ASN A 14 -12.89 1.81 -0.68
CA ASN A 14 -11.66 1.08 -0.40
C ASN A 14 -10.70 1.13 -1.60
N VAL A 15 -11.21 0.87 -2.80
CA VAL A 15 -10.56 1.20 -4.07
C VAL A 15 -11.08 2.56 -4.52
N PRO A 16 -10.20 3.58 -4.69
CA PRO A 16 -10.64 4.90 -5.13
C PRO A 16 -11.25 4.89 -6.54
N THR A 17 -12.24 5.74 -6.79
CA THR A 17 -12.88 5.87 -8.12
C THR A 17 -11.89 6.29 -9.21
N SER A 18 -10.87 7.08 -8.85
CA SER A 18 -9.76 7.42 -9.74
C SER A 18 -8.91 6.22 -10.19
N ARG A 19 -9.18 5.04 -9.62
CA ARG A 19 -8.52 3.76 -9.86
C ARG A 19 -9.48 2.69 -10.37
N GLY A 20 -10.66 3.10 -10.85
CA GLY A 20 -11.70 2.18 -11.31
C GLY A 20 -12.51 1.56 -10.17
N GLY A 21 -12.35 2.03 -8.93
CA GLY A 21 -13.18 1.58 -7.82
C GLY A 21 -14.65 1.96 -8.02
N MET A 22 -15.53 1.00 -7.77
CA MET A 22 -16.97 1.13 -7.98
C MET A 22 -17.70 1.69 -6.75
N GLY A 23 -18.85 2.33 -6.96
CA GLY A 23 -19.74 2.78 -5.87
C GLY A 23 -20.62 1.66 -5.30
N HIS A 24 -20.17 0.41 -5.36
CA HIS A 24 -20.89 -0.79 -4.93
C HIS A 24 -20.61 -1.11 -3.45
N GLU A 25 -21.50 -1.85 -2.79
CA GLU A 25 -21.35 -2.21 -1.37
C GLU A 25 -20.06 -2.99 -1.07
N SER A 26 -19.57 -3.80 -2.00
CA SER A 26 -18.30 -4.52 -1.87
C SER A 26 -17.09 -3.59 -1.77
N ASN A 27 -17.20 -2.35 -2.28
CA ASN A 27 -16.13 -1.35 -2.24
C ASN A 27 -16.40 -0.20 -1.26
N LEU A 28 -17.53 -0.20 -0.56
CA LEU A 28 -17.95 0.87 0.33
C LEU A 28 -17.97 0.41 1.78
N SER A 29 -17.16 1.08 2.59
CA SER A 29 -17.08 0.86 4.04
C SER A 29 -17.61 2.08 4.80
N ILE A 30 -18.36 1.87 5.86
CA ILE A 30 -18.75 2.95 6.78
C ILE A 30 -17.62 3.12 7.78
N VAL A 31 -17.09 4.34 7.91
CA VAL A 31 -16.00 4.64 8.84
C VAL A 31 -16.26 5.95 9.59
N ASN A 32 -15.66 6.09 10.76
CA ASN A 32 -15.66 7.37 11.46
C ASN A 32 -14.97 8.46 10.63
N GLU A 33 -15.60 9.62 10.48
CA GLU A 33 -15.11 10.73 9.66
C GLU A 33 -13.68 11.17 10.01
N LYS A 34 -13.37 11.32 11.30
CA LYS A 34 -12.01 11.73 11.73
C LYS A 34 -10.98 10.64 11.43
N ARG A 35 -11.37 9.37 11.51
CA ARG A 35 -10.50 8.24 11.17
C ARG A 35 -10.28 8.17 9.66
N HIS A 36 -11.31 8.45 8.87
CA HIS A 36 -11.25 8.56 7.42
C HIS A 36 -10.29 9.65 6.95
N THR A 37 -10.35 10.86 7.53
CA THR A 37 -9.42 11.95 7.20
C THR A 37 -7.97 11.54 7.45
N LYS A 38 -7.69 10.97 8.64
CA LYS A 38 -6.35 10.49 8.99
C LYS A 38 -5.86 9.34 8.11
N PHE A 39 -6.77 8.51 7.61
CA PHE A 39 -6.40 7.46 6.66
C PHE A 39 -5.83 8.10 5.38
N HIS A 40 -6.56 9.08 4.81
CA HIS A 40 -6.13 9.76 3.58
C HIS A 40 -4.83 10.55 3.72
N GLU A 41 -4.46 11.01 4.92
CA GLU A 41 -3.19 11.70 5.17
C GLU A 41 -1.97 10.87 4.74
N TRP A 42 -2.00 9.55 4.94
CA TRP A 42 -0.88 8.66 4.58
C TRP A 42 -1.20 7.72 3.41
N SER A 43 -2.45 7.29 3.28
CA SER A 43 -2.86 6.34 2.25
C SER A 43 -2.93 7.02 0.88
N TRP A 44 -3.22 8.32 0.86
CA TRP A 44 -3.62 9.04 -0.34
C TRP A 44 -4.78 8.30 -1.05
N ASN A 45 -4.83 8.41 -2.37
CA ASN A 45 -5.72 7.67 -3.27
C ASN A 45 -5.09 6.36 -3.78
N ARG A 46 -4.43 5.60 -2.89
CA ARG A 46 -3.85 4.28 -3.23
C ARG A 46 -4.83 3.15 -2.95
N PRO A 47 -4.93 2.16 -3.85
CA PRO A 47 -5.73 0.98 -3.59
C PRO A 47 -5.05 0.10 -2.52
N PRO A 48 -5.80 -0.75 -1.80
CA PRO A 48 -5.29 -1.53 -0.68
C PRO A 48 -4.05 -2.38 -0.97
N CYS A 49 -3.98 -3.01 -2.15
CA CYS A 49 -2.80 -3.80 -2.52
C CYS A 49 -1.53 -2.95 -2.62
N THR A 50 -1.64 -1.73 -3.13
CA THR A 50 -0.49 -0.80 -3.21
C THR A 50 -0.09 -0.35 -1.82
N LEU A 51 -1.06 -0.07 -0.93
CA LEU A 51 -0.76 0.32 0.45
C LEU A 51 0.00 -0.77 1.19
N LEU A 52 -0.47 -2.02 1.11
CA LEU A 52 0.21 -3.15 1.75
C LEU A 52 1.61 -3.38 1.21
N ARG A 53 1.82 -3.33 -0.12
CA ARG A 53 3.17 -3.44 -0.70
C ARG A 53 4.08 -2.35 -0.17
N ARG A 54 3.62 -1.09 -0.16
CA ARG A 54 4.44 0.02 0.37
C ARG A 54 4.76 -0.17 1.85
N ILE A 55 3.81 -0.63 2.67
CA ILE A 55 4.09 -0.94 4.08
C ILE A 55 5.16 -2.05 4.18
N ALA A 56 5.04 -3.12 3.38
CA ALA A 56 6.00 -4.23 3.36
C ALA A 56 7.40 -3.79 2.91
N LEU A 57 7.50 -3.02 1.82
CA LEU A 57 8.75 -2.45 1.30
C LEU A 57 9.44 -1.60 2.38
N HIS A 58 8.72 -0.67 2.99
CA HIS A 58 9.29 0.22 3.98
C HIS A 58 9.59 -0.50 5.31
N ALA A 59 8.88 -1.59 5.62
CA ALA A 59 9.15 -2.40 6.81
C ALA A 59 10.52 -3.09 6.76
N THR A 60 11.08 -3.37 5.57
CA THR A 60 12.37 -4.05 5.46
C THR A 60 13.54 -3.14 5.84
N GLY A 61 13.36 -1.83 5.79
CA GLY A 61 14.36 -0.83 6.17
C GLY A 61 14.41 -0.52 7.66
N LEU A 62 13.57 -1.13 8.50
CA LEU A 62 13.55 -0.85 9.93
C LEU A 62 14.79 -1.42 10.64
N GLU A 63 15.41 -0.58 11.48
CA GLU A 63 16.51 -0.99 12.34
C GLU A 63 16.01 -1.85 13.52
N GLY A 64 16.86 -2.75 14.01
CA GLY A 64 16.53 -3.65 15.13
C GLY A 64 15.70 -4.87 14.71
N SER A 65 14.99 -5.48 15.67
CA SER A 65 14.22 -6.73 15.47
C SER A 65 12.80 -6.50 14.95
N HIS A 66 12.65 -5.61 13.97
CA HIS A 66 11.34 -5.18 13.46
C HIS A 66 11.23 -5.26 11.94
N ALA A 67 12.26 -5.71 11.24
CA ALA A 67 12.26 -5.81 9.79
C ALA A 67 11.48 -7.04 9.31
N LEU A 68 10.92 -6.92 8.10
CA LEU A 68 10.29 -8.04 7.36
C LEU A 68 11.37 -9.03 6.86
N PRO A 69 11.23 -10.35 7.11
CA PRO A 69 12.08 -11.34 6.47
C PRO A 69 12.03 -11.25 4.95
N PRO A 70 13.14 -11.52 4.25
CA PRO A 70 13.16 -11.53 2.78
C PRO A 70 12.08 -12.43 2.17
N SER A 71 11.84 -13.62 2.74
CA SER A 71 10.83 -14.55 2.25
C SER A 71 9.41 -13.99 2.40
N ALA A 72 9.10 -13.39 3.55
CA ALA A 72 7.79 -12.80 3.77
C ALA A 72 7.55 -11.57 2.88
N LEU A 73 8.61 -10.79 2.60
CA LEU A 73 8.53 -9.72 1.61
C LEU A 73 8.18 -10.27 0.22
N ASP A 74 8.88 -11.32 -0.21
CA ASP A 74 8.67 -11.95 -1.51
C ASP A 74 7.24 -12.50 -1.63
N ASP A 75 6.78 -13.25 -0.62
CA ASP A 75 5.43 -13.81 -0.56
C ASP A 75 4.35 -12.71 -0.60
N LEU A 76 4.53 -11.61 0.15
CA LEU A 76 3.61 -10.46 0.11
C LEU A 76 3.59 -9.78 -1.25
N ILE A 77 4.77 -9.57 -1.87
CA ILE A 77 4.85 -8.98 -3.20
C ILE A 77 4.11 -9.87 -4.19
N LEU A 78 4.42 -11.18 -4.23
CA LEU A 78 3.80 -12.15 -5.14
C LEU A 78 2.27 -12.21 -4.98
N ALA A 79 1.79 -12.29 -3.73
CA ALA A 79 0.36 -12.29 -3.44
C ALA A 79 -0.34 -11.02 -3.94
N LEU A 80 0.33 -9.86 -3.86
CA LEU A 80 -0.19 -8.55 -4.26
C LEU A 80 0.15 -8.17 -5.71
N HIS A 81 0.87 -9.01 -6.46
CA HIS A 81 1.35 -8.79 -7.84
C HIS A 81 0.77 -9.76 -8.87
N ARG A 82 -0.44 -10.28 -8.64
CA ARG A 82 -1.18 -10.99 -9.69
C ARG A 82 -1.13 -10.18 -11.00
N THR A 83 -1.01 -10.88 -12.13
CA THR A 83 -0.76 -10.30 -13.47
C THR A 83 -1.70 -9.14 -13.78
N ASN A 84 -2.92 -9.16 -13.23
CA ASN A 84 -3.78 -8.00 -13.05
C ASN A 84 -3.98 -7.76 -11.54
N TRP A 85 -3.63 -6.57 -11.04
CA TRP A 85 -3.76 -6.23 -9.62
C TRP A 85 -5.24 -6.21 -9.18
N GLU A 86 -6.14 -6.03 -10.14
CA GLU A 86 -7.59 -6.11 -10.04
C GLU A 86 -8.07 -7.50 -9.58
N ASP A 87 -7.32 -8.57 -9.87
CA ASP A 87 -7.67 -9.95 -9.48
C ASP A 87 -7.63 -10.16 -7.95
N ASN A 88 -7.13 -9.18 -7.20
CA ASN A 88 -7.14 -9.15 -5.75
C ASN A 88 -8.50 -8.73 -5.17
N TYR A 89 -9.39 -8.17 -6.00
CA TYR A 89 -10.64 -7.54 -5.57
C TYR A 89 -11.87 -8.32 -5.99
N GLU A 90 -12.96 -8.09 -5.26
CA GLU A 90 -14.27 -8.60 -5.63
C GLU A 90 -14.67 -8.09 -7.02
N SER A 91 -15.33 -8.94 -7.80
CA SER A 91 -15.58 -8.67 -9.23
C SER A 91 -16.45 -7.44 -9.49
N ASP A 92 -17.25 -7.01 -8.52
CA ASP A 92 -18.09 -5.81 -8.58
C ASP A 92 -17.48 -4.59 -7.87
N ALA A 93 -16.32 -4.75 -7.22
CA ALA A 93 -15.63 -3.66 -6.53
C ALA A 93 -14.82 -2.76 -7.48
N VAL A 94 -14.51 -3.24 -8.69
CA VAL A 94 -13.71 -2.53 -9.69
C VAL A 94 -14.35 -2.58 -11.10
N ILE A 95 -14.17 -1.53 -11.90
CA ILE A 95 -14.60 -1.49 -13.30
C ILE A 95 -13.52 -2.08 -14.19
N TRP A 96 -13.86 -3.19 -14.86
CA TRP A 96 -12.98 -3.92 -15.78
C TRP A 96 -12.77 -3.24 -17.14
N THR A 97 -13.66 -2.32 -17.53
CA THR A 97 -13.58 -1.55 -18.78
C THR A 97 -14.29 -0.21 -18.57
N SER A 98 -13.57 0.89 -18.34
CA SER A 98 -14.24 2.20 -18.24
C SER A 98 -14.79 2.57 -19.62
N ARG A 99 -16.12 2.61 -19.76
CA ARG A 99 -16.79 3.01 -21.01
C ARG A 99 -17.01 4.52 -21.13
N THR A 100 -16.60 5.28 -20.11
CA THR A 100 -16.74 6.74 -20.07
C THR A 100 -15.46 7.40 -20.58
N PRO A 101 -15.53 8.27 -21.60
CA PRO A 101 -14.38 9.06 -22.04
C PRO A 101 -13.77 9.86 -20.87
N GLY A 102 -12.44 9.80 -20.69
CA GLY A 102 -11.69 10.49 -19.63
C GLY A 102 -11.49 9.72 -18.33
N GLU A 103 -12.30 8.69 -18.03
CA GLU A 103 -12.07 7.81 -16.87
C GLU A 103 -10.89 6.88 -17.11
N ALA A 104 -10.75 6.35 -18.33
CA ALA A 104 -9.62 5.51 -18.74
C ALA A 104 -8.29 6.24 -18.56
N ASP A 105 -8.20 7.48 -19.08
CA ASP A 105 -7.00 8.32 -19.00
C ASP A 105 -6.64 8.63 -17.55
N ARG A 106 -7.65 8.92 -16.71
CA ARG A 106 -7.46 9.18 -15.29
C ARG A 106 -6.91 7.95 -14.58
N VAL A 107 -7.50 6.76 -14.81
CA VAL A 107 -7.01 5.49 -14.24
C VAL A 107 -5.57 5.23 -14.69
N GLN A 108 -5.28 5.38 -15.99
CA GLN A 108 -3.95 5.15 -16.53
C GLN A 108 -2.90 6.11 -15.96
N TYR A 109 -3.19 7.42 -15.92
CA TYR A 109 -2.31 8.43 -15.33
C TYR A 109 -1.89 8.03 -13.92
N PHE A 110 -2.89 7.69 -13.14
CA PHE A 110 -2.72 7.33 -11.76
C PHE A 110 -1.95 6.00 -11.63
N THR A 111 -2.23 5.00 -12.47
CA THR A 111 -1.48 3.72 -12.49
C THR A 111 -0.01 3.97 -12.74
N LYS A 112 0.33 4.78 -13.75
CA LYS A 112 1.72 5.19 -14.04
C LYS A 112 2.36 5.90 -12.86
N LEU A 113 1.63 6.82 -12.21
CA LEU A 113 2.13 7.55 -11.03
C LEU A 113 2.48 6.61 -9.86
N HIS A 114 1.66 5.59 -9.60
CA HIS A 114 1.93 4.64 -8.52
C HIS A 114 3.05 3.65 -8.85
N LEU A 115 3.15 3.19 -10.10
CA LEU A 115 4.28 2.37 -10.54
C LEU A 115 5.60 3.13 -10.37
N TYR A 116 5.63 4.40 -10.75
CA TYR A 116 6.79 5.27 -10.56
C TYR A 116 7.14 5.45 -9.08
N ALA A 117 6.16 5.77 -8.23
CA ALA A 117 6.39 5.93 -6.80
C ALA A 117 6.89 4.63 -6.13
N GLU A 118 6.31 3.48 -6.50
CA GLU A 118 6.76 2.18 -5.99
C GLU A 118 8.18 1.83 -6.47
N LEU A 119 8.53 2.19 -7.71
CA LEU A 119 9.89 2.04 -8.25
C LEU A 119 10.91 2.89 -7.47
N MET A 120 10.55 4.12 -7.12
CA MET A 120 11.39 5.00 -6.29
C MET A 120 11.55 4.43 -4.87
N ASP A 121 10.48 3.99 -4.23
CA ASP A 121 10.53 3.34 -2.91
C ASP A 121 11.50 2.14 -2.92
N VAL A 122 11.42 1.29 -3.95
CA VAL A 122 12.28 0.11 -4.12
C VAL A 122 13.74 0.52 -4.28
N GLN A 123 14.03 1.47 -5.17
CA GLN A 123 15.39 1.95 -5.39
C GLN A 123 16.00 2.58 -4.13
N GLN A 124 15.21 3.39 -3.42
CA GLN A 124 15.64 4.01 -2.16
C GLN A 124 15.92 2.96 -1.09
N THR A 125 15.05 1.96 -0.97
CA THR A 125 15.20 0.87 0.01
C THR A 125 16.43 0.01 -0.28
N ILE A 126 16.69 -0.35 -1.55
CA ILE A 126 17.92 -1.06 -1.94
C ILE A 126 19.15 -0.23 -1.57
N GLY A 127 19.14 1.07 -1.88
CA GLY A 127 20.26 1.98 -1.55
C GLY A 127 20.55 2.03 -0.05
N ALA A 128 19.50 2.15 0.77
CA ALA A 128 19.61 2.14 2.22
C ALA A 128 20.13 0.80 2.76
N LEU A 129 19.64 -0.33 2.25
CA LEU A 129 20.03 -1.66 2.69
C LEU A 129 21.49 -2.00 2.40
N LEU A 130 21.96 -1.68 1.19
CA LEU A 130 23.28 -2.11 0.70
C LEU A 130 24.40 -1.11 0.96
N PHE A 131 24.09 0.19 0.97
CA PHE A 131 25.10 1.24 1.01
C PHE A 131 24.97 2.15 2.24
N GLY A 132 23.98 1.90 3.11
CA GLY A 132 23.67 2.80 4.23
C GLY A 132 23.26 4.20 3.77
N GLN A 133 22.89 4.36 2.50
CA GLN A 133 22.42 5.63 1.96
C GLN A 133 21.06 5.94 2.56
N ARG A 134 21.03 6.80 3.57
CA ARG A 134 19.79 7.50 3.94
C ARG A 134 19.58 8.54 2.85
N TYR A 135 18.69 8.27 1.91
CA TYR A 135 18.28 9.27 0.94
C TYR A 135 17.85 10.53 1.72
N PRO A 136 18.35 11.72 1.36
CA PRO A 136 17.83 12.93 1.93
C PRO A 136 16.34 12.97 1.63
N THR A 137 15.50 12.94 2.66
CA THR A 137 14.11 13.38 2.50
C THR A 137 14.18 14.82 1.99
N GLU A 138 13.36 15.20 1.00
CA GLU A 138 13.42 16.46 0.24
C GLU A 138 13.52 17.73 1.10
N LYS A 139 13.16 17.67 2.38
CA LYS A 139 13.50 18.70 3.38
C LYS A 139 14.98 19.06 3.51
N THR A 140 15.90 18.27 2.94
CA THR A 140 17.35 18.50 3.03
C THR A 140 17.92 19.23 1.81
N ILE A 141 17.13 19.41 0.74
CA ILE A 141 17.57 20.08 -0.49
C ILE A 141 16.66 21.29 -0.70
N GLU A 142 17.05 22.37 -0.03
CA GLU A 142 16.78 23.77 -0.38
C GLU A 142 15.50 24.09 -1.18
N GLY A 143 14.46 24.51 -0.44
CA GLY A 143 13.48 25.55 -0.81
C GLY A 143 13.03 25.62 -2.28
N ASN A 144 11.94 24.89 -2.56
CA ASN A 144 11.06 24.94 -3.73
C ASN A 144 11.40 23.96 -4.86
N ILE A 145 10.81 22.77 -4.76
CA ILE A 145 10.32 22.00 -5.92
C ILE A 145 8.89 21.58 -5.56
N GLU A 146 7.99 21.69 -6.53
CA GLU A 146 6.55 21.48 -6.42
C GLU A 146 6.15 20.24 -5.60
N ASP A 147 5.13 20.41 -4.77
CA ASP A 147 4.62 19.49 -3.75
C ASP A 147 4.86 17.99 -4.03
N ASP A 148 5.64 17.39 -3.14
CA ASP A 148 6.24 16.09 -3.35
C ASP A 148 5.24 14.94 -3.15
N ILE A 149 5.02 14.23 -4.25
CA ILE A 149 4.23 13.00 -4.31
C ILE A 149 4.88 11.88 -3.47
N ASP A 150 6.19 11.99 -3.21
CA ASP A 150 6.99 11.04 -2.42
C ASP A 150 6.92 11.32 -0.91
N ASN A 151 6.68 12.56 -0.49
CA ASN A 151 6.73 12.94 0.93
C ASN A 151 5.53 12.49 1.78
N LEU A 152 4.48 11.96 1.15
CA LEU A 152 3.20 11.64 1.78
C LEU A 152 3.17 10.27 2.46
N PHE A 153 3.95 9.30 1.97
CA PHE A 153 3.95 7.97 2.57
C PHE A 153 5.14 7.81 3.50
N ARG A 154 4.84 7.91 4.79
CA ARG A 154 5.82 7.69 5.85
C ARG A 154 5.33 6.51 6.66
N LEU A 155 6.14 5.47 6.75
CA LEU A 155 5.80 4.29 7.56
C LEU A 155 5.39 4.69 8.99
N ASN A 156 6.02 5.71 9.57
CA ASN A 156 5.66 6.26 10.88
C ASN A 156 4.23 6.78 10.96
N ASP A 157 3.64 7.28 9.87
CA ASP A 157 2.26 7.76 9.84
C ASP A 157 1.29 6.59 9.89
N VAL A 158 1.60 5.50 9.18
CA VAL A 158 0.88 4.23 9.24
C VAL A 158 0.92 3.64 10.65
N LEU A 159 2.12 3.58 11.25
CA LEU A 159 2.31 3.08 12.61
C LEU A 159 1.51 3.90 13.64
N ARG A 160 1.51 5.23 13.51
CA ARG A 160 0.71 6.13 14.35
C ARG A 160 -0.79 5.93 14.14
N PHE A 161 -1.25 5.76 12.89
CA PHE A 161 -2.65 5.53 12.56
C PHE A 161 -3.22 4.27 13.23
N PHE A 162 -2.43 3.19 13.23
CA PHE A 162 -2.78 1.91 13.87
C PHE A 162 -2.35 1.79 15.33
N HIS A 163 -1.83 2.87 15.93
CA HIS A 163 -1.37 2.90 17.32
C HIS A 163 -0.39 1.77 17.67
N THR A 164 0.52 1.46 16.76
CA THR A 164 1.48 0.37 16.89
C THR A 164 2.90 0.84 16.59
N ARG A 165 3.89 0.05 17.01
CA ARG A 165 5.31 0.20 16.63
C ARG A 165 5.77 -0.88 15.64
N SER A 166 4.89 -1.83 15.34
CA SER A 166 5.17 -3.00 14.50
C SER A 166 4.46 -2.86 13.16
N PRO A 167 5.19 -2.84 12.02
CA PRO A 167 4.57 -2.84 10.70
C PRO A 167 3.66 -4.05 10.48
N TYR A 168 3.99 -5.18 11.08
CA TYR A 168 3.19 -6.41 11.04
C TYR A 168 1.80 -6.19 11.62
N VAL A 169 1.76 -5.64 12.84
CA VAL A 169 0.51 -5.31 13.51
C VAL A 169 -0.23 -4.22 12.75
N ALA A 170 0.48 -3.30 12.08
CA ALA A 170 -0.15 -2.31 11.22
C ALA A 170 -0.80 -2.94 9.98
N MET A 171 -0.13 -3.87 9.30
CA MET A 171 -0.70 -4.61 8.16
C MET A 171 -1.85 -5.51 8.61
N GLU A 172 -1.72 -6.19 9.74
CA GLU A 172 -2.78 -7.00 10.34
C GLU A 172 -4.01 -6.15 10.67
N ASN A 173 -3.83 -5.00 11.33
CA ASN A 173 -4.92 -4.08 11.62
C ASN A 173 -5.53 -3.51 10.32
N PHE A 174 -4.72 -3.21 9.30
CA PHE A 174 -5.23 -2.79 7.99
C PHE A 174 -6.13 -3.86 7.36
N LEU A 175 -5.77 -5.14 7.51
CA LEU A 175 -6.50 -6.29 6.97
C LEU A 175 -7.73 -6.73 7.80
N THR A 176 -7.82 -6.32 9.06
CA THR A 176 -8.81 -6.87 10.02
C THR A 176 -9.67 -5.83 10.71
N GLU A 177 -9.30 -4.54 10.68
CA GLU A 177 -10.07 -3.50 11.35
C GLU A 177 -11.48 -3.41 10.79
N LYS A 178 -12.46 -3.40 11.70
CA LYS A 178 -13.88 -3.35 11.39
C LYS A 178 -14.56 -2.14 12.03
N HIS A 179 -15.60 -1.66 11.37
CA HIS A 179 -16.57 -0.70 11.91
C HIS A 179 -17.97 -1.23 11.60
N HIS A 180 -18.81 -1.40 12.62
CA HIS A 180 -20.12 -2.08 12.50
C HIS A 180 -20.05 -3.45 11.81
N ASP A 181 -19.10 -4.30 12.23
CA ASP A 181 -18.84 -5.66 11.72
C ASP A 181 -18.31 -5.78 10.28
N ASP A 182 -18.30 -4.69 9.52
CA ASP A 182 -17.73 -4.58 8.18
C ASP A 182 -16.25 -4.17 8.21
N LEU A 183 -15.45 -4.74 7.30
CA LEU A 183 -14.03 -4.36 7.13
C LEU A 183 -13.92 -2.90 6.70
N SER A 184 -13.08 -2.11 7.37
CA SER A 184 -12.98 -0.66 7.12
C SER A 184 -12.16 -0.31 5.88
N TRP A 185 -11.04 -1.01 5.66
CA TRP A 185 -10.00 -0.58 4.70
C TRP A 185 -9.81 -1.52 3.52
N VAL A 186 -10.20 -2.77 3.68
CA VAL A 186 -9.97 -3.84 2.70
C VAL A 186 -11.23 -4.60 2.31
N LYS A 187 -12.43 -4.02 2.51
CA LYS A 187 -13.71 -4.69 2.17
C LYS A 187 -13.76 -5.16 0.71
N ALA A 188 -13.11 -4.41 -0.18
CA ALA A 188 -13.03 -4.72 -1.60
C ALA A 188 -12.12 -5.91 -1.93
N PHE A 189 -11.22 -6.33 -1.04
CA PHE A 189 -10.41 -7.52 -1.29
C PHE A 189 -11.27 -8.77 -1.28
N ARG A 190 -10.91 -9.71 -2.15
CA ARG A 190 -11.46 -11.06 -2.05
C ARG A 190 -11.03 -11.71 -0.74
N GLU A 191 -11.94 -12.50 -0.18
CA GLU A 191 -11.69 -13.16 1.09
C GLU A 191 -10.49 -14.12 1.03
N ASP A 192 -10.31 -14.86 -0.07
CA ASP A 192 -9.16 -15.76 -0.25
C ASP A 192 -7.83 -14.99 -0.22
N VAL A 193 -7.76 -13.87 -0.95
CA VAL A 193 -6.57 -13.00 -0.97
C VAL A 193 -6.29 -12.44 0.42
N ARG A 194 -7.32 -12.00 1.15
CA ARG A 194 -7.17 -11.47 2.50
C ARG A 194 -6.64 -12.54 3.47
N GLN A 195 -7.13 -13.78 3.36
CA GLN A 195 -6.68 -14.89 4.19
C GLN A 195 -5.24 -15.29 3.88
N ASP A 196 -4.86 -15.39 2.61
CA ASP A 196 -3.47 -15.65 2.20
C ASP A 196 -2.51 -14.62 2.80
N LEU A 197 -2.86 -13.33 2.74
CA LEU A 197 -2.05 -12.25 3.31
C LEU A 197 -1.93 -12.36 4.84
N MET A 198 -3.02 -12.69 5.53
CA MET A 198 -3.01 -12.91 6.98
C MET A 198 -2.17 -14.13 7.36
N GLU A 199 -2.20 -15.20 6.56
CA GLU A 199 -1.37 -16.38 6.75
C GLU A 199 0.11 -16.04 6.60
N ILE A 200 0.50 -15.31 5.56
CA ILE A 200 1.88 -14.84 5.37
C ILE A 200 2.34 -14.03 6.59
N LEU A 201 1.54 -13.07 7.06
CA LEU A 201 1.86 -12.24 8.22
C LEU A 201 2.00 -13.04 9.52
N SER A 202 1.16 -14.07 9.72
CA SER A 202 1.20 -14.91 10.92
C SER A 202 2.49 -15.75 11.01
N HIS A 203 3.09 -16.08 9.86
CA HIS A 203 4.35 -16.83 9.77
C HIS A 203 5.57 -15.91 9.70
N ALA A 204 5.41 -14.65 9.30
CA ALA A 204 6.47 -13.68 9.19
C ALA A 204 6.94 -13.21 10.58
N LYS A 205 7.97 -13.87 11.12
CA LYS A 205 8.58 -13.44 12.39
C LYS A 205 9.49 -12.22 12.15
N PRO A 206 9.32 -11.11 12.92
CA PRO A 206 10.23 -9.98 12.86
C PRO A 206 11.68 -10.38 13.12
N ILE A 207 12.58 -9.87 12.29
CA ILE A 207 14.02 -10.16 12.40
C ILE A 207 14.84 -8.88 12.45
N SER A 208 16.06 -9.01 12.97
CA SER A 208 17.14 -8.07 12.72
C SER A 208 17.91 -8.55 11.50
N LEU A 209 18.03 -7.70 10.48
CA LEU A 209 18.71 -8.07 9.25
C LEU A 209 20.24 -8.08 9.43
N ASP A 210 20.84 -9.26 9.33
CA ASP A 210 22.27 -9.43 9.09
C ASP A 210 22.66 -9.12 7.64
N ASP A 211 23.95 -9.09 7.33
CA ASP A 211 24.45 -8.74 5.98
C ASP A 211 23.93 -9.69 4.89
N ARG A 212 23.72 -10.96 5.22
CA ARG A 212 23.18 -11.95 4.27
C ARG A 212 21.71 -11.66 4.00
N GLN A 213 20.92 -11.41 5.04
CA GLN A 213 19.50 -11.10 4.95
C GLN A 213 19.27 -9.74 4.27
N ARG A 214 20.14 -8.75 4.47
CA ARG A 214 20.12 -7.47 3.72
C ARG A 214 20.30 -7.70 2.22
N ARG A 215 21.27 -8.53 1.82
CA ARG A 215 21.48 -8.89 0.41
C ARG A 215 20.30 -9.64 -0.18
N GLN A 216 19.77 -10.63 0.53
CA GLN A 216 18.57 -11.37 0.11
C GLN A 216 17.36 -10.45 -0.04
N THR A 217 17.16 -9.52 0.89
CA THR A 217 16.11 -8.50 0.78
C THR A 217 16.32 -7.65 -0.48
N ALA A 218 17.55 -7.20 -0.73
CA ALA A 218 17.86 -6.41 -1.92
C ALA A 218 17.65 -7.20 -3.22
N GLU A 219 17.91 -8.52 -3.22
CA GLU A 219 17.62 -9.40 -4.36
C GLU A 219 16.12 -9.49 -4.65
N VAL A 220 15.29 -9.70 -3.62
CA VAL A 220 13.81 -9.68 -3.75
C VAL A 220 13.34 -8.34 -4.29
N LEU A 221 13.83 -7.24 -3.73
CA LEU A 221 13.52 -5.88 -4.19
C LEU A 221 13.96 -5.63 -5.63
N ASN A 222 15.11 -6.16 -6.04
CA ASN A 222 15.61 -6.03 -7.40
C ASN A 222 14.77 -6.83 -8.40
N HIS A 223 14.30 -8.04 -8.04
CA HIS A 223 13.36 -8.78 -8.87
C HIS A 223 12.03 -8.02 -9.04
N HIS A 224 11.52 -7.45 -7.94
CA HIS A 224 10.33 -6.60 -7.97
C HIS A 224 10.54 -5.34 -8.82
N GLN A 225 11.71 -4.70 -8.73
CA GLN A 225 12.10 -3.59 -9.60
C GLN A 225 12.02 -3.97 -11.09
N CYS A 226 12.57 -5.12 -11.48
CA CYS A 226 12.48 -5.62 -12.85
C CYS A 226 11.03 -5.86 -13.29
N TYR A 227 10.18 -6.39 -12.40
CA TYR A 227 8.76 -6.56 -12.68
C TYR A 227 8.06 -5.21 -12.92
N LEU A 228 8.29 -4.21 -12.06
CA LEU A 228 7.71 -2.87 -12.19
C LEU A 228 8.14 -2.20 -13.49
N LEU A 229 9.42 -2.29 -13.86
CA LEU A 229 9.92 -1.78 -15.15
C LEU A 229 9.23 -2.47 -16.33
N GLY A 230 9.04 -3.79 -16.26
CA GLY A 230 8.28 -4.54 -17.26
C GLY A 230 6.83 -4.07 -17.39
N GLN A 231 6.17 -3.76 -16.26
CA GLN A 231 4.82 -3.19 -16.26
C GLN A 231 4.79 -1.79 -16.89
N MET A 232 5.75 -0.93 -16.54
CA MET A 232 5.84 0.42 -17.09
C MET A 232 6.05 0.42 -18.61
N LEU A 233 6.88 -0.48 -19.14
CA LEU A 233 7.07 -0.63 -20.59
C LEU A 233 5.76 -1.03 -21.29
N ARG A 234 5.00 -1.98 -20.74
CA ARG A 234 3.68 -2.36 -21.29
C ARG A 234 2.68 -1.21 -21.29
N GLU A 235 2.73 -0.35 -20.28
CA GLU A 235 1.85 0.83 -20.18
C GLU A 235 2.25 1.99 -21.09
N ILE A 236 3.50 1.99 -21.60
CA ILE A 236 3.95 2.91 -22.64
C ILE A 236 3.46 2.41 -24.01
N ASP A 237 3.57 1.11 -24.29
CA ASP A 237 3.18 0.50 -25.57
C ASP A 237 1.66 0.44 -25.82
N ARG A 238 0.84 0.75 -24.79
CA ARG A 238 -0.64 0.83 -24.86
C ARG A 238 -1.18 2.17 -25.38
N VAL A 239 -0.30 3.14 -25.68
CA VAL A 239 -0.63 4.47 -26.24
C VAL A 239 -0.48 4.44 -27.76
#